data_AF-A0A5C7JX87-F1
#
_entry.id   AF-A0A5C7JX87-F1
#
_cell.length_a   1.000
_cell.length_b   1.000
_cell.length_c   1.000
_cell.angle_alpha   90.00
_cell.angle_beta   90.00
_cell.angle_gamma   90.00
#
_symmetry.space_group_name_H-M   'P 1'
#
loop_
_entity.id
_entity.type
_entity.pdbx_description
1 polymer ?
#
loop_
_entity_poly.entity_id
_entity_poly.type
_entity_poly.pdbx_seq_one_letter_code
_entity_poly.pdbx_strand_id
1 'polypeptide(L)' 'MENISAKIQNKKGNEPKYEEDLGFIATFLRHDEDIIIIDDFQGLGENYKQRELTEIRVYQNGELIFEGDKYDFFEQLKKN' A
#
# COMPACT_ATOMS: atom_id res chain seq x y z
N MET A 1 0.96 8.78 14.65
CA MET A 1 1.60 8.23 13.45
C MET A 1 1.25 9.14 12.31
N GLU A 2 2.18 9.38 11.41
CA GLU A 2 1.85 10.01 10.14
C GLU A 2 1.10 8.97 9.29
N ASN A 3 0.03 9.42 8.65
CA ASN A 3 -0.74 8.62 7.70
C ASN A 3 0.09 8.35 6.43
N ILE A 4 -0.45 7.56 5.50
CA ILE A 4 0.23 7.25 4.25
C ILE A 4 0.39 8.52 3.40
N SER A 5 1.56 8.67 2.76
CA SER A 5 1.81 9.69 1.75
C SER A 5 2.13 9.05 0.40
N ALA A 6 1.55 9.58 -0.67
CA ALA A 6 1.76 9.14 -2.04
C ALA A 6 2.48 10.22 -2.86
N LYS A 7 3.38 9.78 -3.73
CA LYS A 7 4.01 10.64 -4.74
C LYS A 7 3.75 10.07 -6.13
N ILE A 8 3.01 10.80 -6.95
CA ILE A 8 2.51 10.33 -8.25
C ILE A 8 3.04 11.22 -9.37
N GLN A 9 3.54 10.59 -10.44
CA GLN A 9 3.97 11.30 -11.66
C GLN A 9 3.34 10.65 -12.89
N ASN A 10 2.86 11.47 -13.81
CA ASN A 10 2.26 11.02 -15.06
C ASN A 10 3.29 10.75 -16.17
N LYS A 11 4.44 11.43 -16.12
CA LYS A 11 5.53 11.31 -17.10
C LYS A 11 6.88 11.36 -16.39
N LYS A 12 7.79 10.48 -16.79
CA LYS A 12 9.17 10.46 -16.28
C LYS A 12 9.82 11.84 -16.49
N GLY A 13 10.27 12.45 -15.40
CA GLY A 13 10.96 13.75 -15.41
C GLY A 13 10.07 14.96 -15.11
N ASN A 14 8.74 14.78 -14.99
CA ASN A 14 7.87 15.83 -14.46
C ASN A 14 8.02 15.95 -12.94
N GLU A 15 7.66 17.12 -12.40
CA GLU A 15 7.48 17.29 -10.96
C GLU A 15 6.32 16.41 -10.47
N PRO A 16 6.57 15.49 -9.53
CA PRO A 16 5.51 14.61 -9.04
C PRO A 16 4.59 15.34 -8.06
N LYS A 17 3.31 14.98 -8.06
CA LYS A 17 2.34 15.47 -7.09
C LYS A 17 2.43 14.66 -5.80
N TYR A 18 2.40 15.37 -4.68
CA TYR A 18 2.35 14.78 -3.35
C TYR A 18 0.92 14.84 -2.82
N GLU A 19 0.47 13.72 -2.27
CA GLU A 19 -0.73 13.62 -1.46
C GLU A 19 -0.35 13.03 -0.11
N GLU A 20 -0.84 13.64 0.96
CA GLU A 20 -0.56 13.29 2.36
C GLU A 20 -1.90 12.98 3.05
N ASP A 21 -1.84 12.49 4.28
CA ASP A 21 -3.03 12.14 5.07
C ASP A 21 -3.95 11.09 4.43
N LEU A 22 -3.35 10.12 3.72
CA LEU A 22 -4.08 9.04 3.06
C LEU A 22 -4.27 7.85 4.01
N GLY A 23 -5.48 7.31 4.02
CA GLY A 23 -5.81 6.11 4.80
C GLY A 23 -5.63 4.79 4.07
N PHE A 24 -5.69 4.84 2.74
CA PHE A 24 -5.70 3.68 1.88
C PHE A 24 -5.11 4.05 0.52
N ILE A 25 -4.24 3.20 0.00
CA ILE A 25 -3.72 3.28 -1.36
C ILE A 25 -3.83 1.91 -2.00
N ALA A 26 -4.33 1.86 -3.24
CA ALA A 26 -4.19 0.71 -4.12
C ALA A 26 -3.43 1.14 -5.38
N THR A 27 -2.32 0.48 -5.68
CA THR A 27 -1.52 0.70 -6.89
C THR A 27 -1.56 -0.54 -7.78
N PHE A 28 -1.87 -0.35 -9.05
CA PHE A 28 -1.99 -1.40 -10.05
C PHE A 28 -0.75 -1.48 -10.94
N LEU A 29 -0.18 -2.68 -11.10
CA LEU A 29 1.00 -2.93 -11.90
C LEU A 29 0.61 -3.31 -13.32
N ARG A 30 0.13 -2.34 -14.10
CA ARG A 30 -0.35 -2.47 -15.50
C ARG A 30 -1.67 -3.23 -15.68
N HIS A 31 -2.00 -4.15 -14.78
CA HIS A 31 -3.24 -4.90 -14.74
C HIS A 31 -3.92 -4.76 -13.38
N ASP A 32 -5.24 -4.93 -13.36
CA ASP A 32 -6.06 -4.88 -12.16
C ASP A 32 -5.84 -6.08 -11.22
N GLU A 33 -5.26 -7.16 -11.73
CA GLU A 33 -4.94 -8.37 -10.97
C GLU A 33 -3.59 -8.32 -10.24
N ASP A 34 -2.69 -7.41 -10.65
CA ASP A 34 -1.40 -7.19 -10.02
C ASP A 34 -1.45 -5.91 -9.17
N ILE A 35 -1.68 -6.06 -7.87
CA ILE A 35 -2.01 -4.94 -6.98
C ILE A 35 -1.06 -4.89 -5.79
N ILE A 36 -0.65 -3.69 -5.40
CA ILE A 36 -0.09 -3.41 -4.08
C ILE A 36 -1.06 -2.51 -3.34
N ILE A 37 -1.56 -2.98 -2.20
CA ILE A 37 -2.45 -2.24 -1.30
C ILE A 37 -1.67 -1.86 -0.05
N ILE A 38 -1.85 -0.62 0.39
CA ILE A 38 -1.33 -0.07 1.64
C ILE A 38 -2.53 0.47 2.41
N ASP A 39 -2.79 -0.03 3.61
CA ASP A 39 -4.00 0.27 4.39
C ASP A 39 -3.65 0.58 5.85
N ASP A 40 -3.98 1.79 6.30
CA ASP A 40 -3.76 2.25 7.68
C ASP A 40 -4.91 1.88 8.61
N PHE A 41 -5.94 1.20 8.12
CA PHE A 41 -7.14 0.89 8.88
C PHE A 41 -7.46 -0.60 8.91
N GLN A 42 -8.14 -1.02 9.98
CA GLN A 42 -8.67 -2.37 10.13
C GLN A 42 -10.19 -2.31 10.32
N GLY A 43 -10.85 -3.40 9.90
CA GLY A 43 -12.31 -3.52 9.99
C GLY A 43 -13.04 -2.94 8.78
N LEU A 44 -14.37 -2.96 8.84
CA LEU A 44 -15.28 -2.50 7.79
C LEU A 44 -16.43 -1.71 8.39
N GLY A 45 -16.94 -0.73 7.64
CA GLY A 45 -18.11 0.07 8.04
C GLY A 45 -17.87 0.82 9.35
N GLU A 46 -18.71 0.58 10.35
CA GLU A 46 -18.66 1.26 11.65
C GLU A 46 -17.50 0.78 12.55
N ASN A 47 -16.86 -0.35 12.23
CA ASN A 47 -15.74 -0.90 13.01
C ASN A 47 -14.36 -0.42 12.52
N TYR A 48 -14.34 0.62 11.68
CA TYR A 48 -13.13 1.16 11.09
C TYR A 48 -12.23 1.78 12.17
N LYS A 49 -11.06 1.18 12.42
CA LYS A 49 -10.09 1.66 13.42
C LYS A 49 -8.72 1.82 12.76
N GLN A 50 -8.04 2.92 13.05
CA GLN A 50 -6.65 3.11 12.61
C GLN A 50 -5.74 2.06 13.27
N ARG A 51 -4.87 1.46 12.47
CA ARG A 51 -3.86 0.48 12.91
C ARG A 51 -2.65 1.18 13.53
N GLU A 52 -1.92 0.45 14.37
CA GLU A 52 -0.60 0.87 14.85
C GLU A 52 0.50 0.65 13.81
N LEU A 53 0.27 -0.23 12.84
CA LEU A 53 1.17 -0.50 11.73
C LEU A 53 0.34 -0.68 10.46
N THR A 54 0.77 0.00 9.40
CA THR A 54 0.16 -0.09 8.07
C THR A 54 0.23 -1.51 7.55
N GLU A 55 -0.89 -2.02 7.04
CA GLU A 55 -0.93 -3.29 6.34
C GLU A 55 -0.52 -3.12 4.89
N ILE A 56 0.31 -4.03 4.40
CA ILE A 56 0.71 -4.14 3.00
C ILE A 56 0.19 -5.47 2.48
N ARG A 57 -0.57 -5.42 1.38
CA ARG A 57 -1.00 -6.62 0.63
C ARG A 57 -0.46 -6.55 -0.78
N VAL A 58 0.14 -7.64 -1.26
CA VAL A 58 0.63 -7.76 -2.64
C VAL A 58 -0.10 -8.91 -3.31
N TYR A 59 -0.64 -8.62 -4.49
CA TYR A 59 -1.33 -9.57 -5.34
C TYR A 59 -0.57 -9.77 -6.64
N GLN A 60 -0.50 -11.00 -7.10
CA GLN A 60 0.01 -11.37 -8.41
C GLN A 60 -1.03 -12.23 -9.11
N ASN A 61 -1.49 -11.79 -10.29
CA ASN A 61 -2.52 -12.49 -11.06
C ASN A 61 -3.78 -12.80 -10.19
N GLY A 62 -4.19 -11.84 -9.37
CA GLY A 62 -5.36 -11.94 -8.49
C GLY A 62 -5.14 -12.74 -7.20
N GLU A 63 -3.98 -13.39 -7.05
CA GLU A 63 -3.66 -14.18 -5.86
C GLU A 63 -2.85 -13.36 -4.86
N LEU A 64 -3.25 -13.40 -3.59
CA LEU A 64 -2.52 -12.77 -2.49
C LEU A 64 -1.20 -13.52 -2.25
N ILE A 65 -0.07 -12.86 -2.53
CA ILE A 65 1.27 -13.44 -2.36
C ILE A 65 2.00 -12.91 -1.11
N PHE A 66 1.54 -11.80 -0.55
CA PHE A 66 2.08 -11.23 0.68
C PHE A 66 1.01 -10.45 1.43
N GLU A 67 0.98 -10.63 2.76
CA GLU A 67 0.20 -9.84 3.71
C GLU A 67 1.05 -9.67 4.98
N GLY A 68 1.20 -8.44 5.45
CA GLY A 68 2.00 -8.14 6.64
C GLY A 68 2.22 -6.64 6.80
N ASP A 69 3.01 -6.25 7.79
CA ASP A 69 3.39 -4.86 7.98
C ASP A 69 4.67 -4.48 7.22
N LYS A 70 5.11 -3.22 7.35
CA LYS A 70 6.33 -2.73 6.69
C LYS A 70 7.60 -3.49 7.09
N TYR A 71 7.68 -3.97 8.33
CA TYR A 71 8.84 -4.70 8.83
C TYR A 71 8.89 -6.08 8.18
N ASP A 72 7.77 -6.80 8.18
CA ASP A 72 7.62 -8.09 7.50
C ASP A 72 7.96 -7.97 6.01
N PHE A 73 7.45 -6.91 5.37
CA PHE A 73 7.66 -6.66 3.95
C PHE A 73 9.15 -6.46 3.62
N PHE A 74 9.84 -5.60 4.38
CA PHE A 74 11.27 -5.38 4.17
C PHE A 74 12.12 -6.60 4.52
N GLU A 75 11.76 -7.39 5.52
CA GLU A 75 12.45 -8.65 5.80
C GLU A 75 12.27 -9.64 4.66
N GLN A 76 11.06 -9.77 4.11
CA GLN A 76 10.80 -10.66 2.99
C GLN A 76 11.61 -10.28 1.74
N LEU A 77 11.73 -8.98 1.44
CA LEU A 77 12.54 -8.49 0.32
C LEU A 77 14.04 -8.72 0.49
N LYS A 78 14.56 -8.76 1.73
CA LYS A 78 15.98 -9.00 2.03
C LYS A 78 16.40 -10.47 1.98
N LYS A 79 15.44 -11.41 1.99
CA LYS A 79 15.71 -12.86 1.94
C LYS A 79 16.10 -13.35 0.54
N ASN A 80 15.90 -12.51 -0.48
CA ASN A 80 16.27 -12.75 -1.88
C ASN A 80 17.52 -11.94 -2.27
#